data_AF-G2Q834-F1
#
_entry.id   AF-G2Q834-F1
#
_cell.length_a   1.000
_cell.length_b   1.000
_cell.length_c   1.000
_cell.angle_alpha   90.00
_cell.angle_beta   90.00
_cell.angle_gamma   90.00
#
_symmetry.space_group_name_H-M   'P 1'
#
loop_
_entity.id
_entity.type
_entity.pdbx_description
1 polymer ?
#
loop_
_entity_poly.entity_id
_entity_poly.type
_entity_poly.pdbx_seq_one_letter_code
_entity_poly.pdbx_strand_id
1 'polypeptide(L)'
;MICSIPASVSVLPAINSNFTHHISAGLRDGTTIAGQVAISHPSAPTALPDDTQVAPALTAADHDRIEDANLPGSLPALRRPNISFSKDDEDDLPARIERLWYINPYGHEIAPTANPQVVDALARTDTVVYSIGSLYTSVIPSLVLRRVGQAIGNEPGIRRKVLILNARIDRETGPRADPMTARDFVAAIARACVESRNPELVGHDEILSEYVTHLVYLDPDTVGPDVARCAPAVDEEELERLGIRCFKVAGKVVDRGEGGRKGKKAARYDEVALGEALEAIINSS
;
A
#
# COMPACT_ATOMS: atom_id res chain seq x y z
N MET A 1 14.10 -13.55 26.29
CA MET A 1 13.38 -14.16 25.16
C MET A 1 12.61 -13.03 24.50
N ILE A 2 13.19 -12.45 23.46
CA ILE A 2 12.79 -11.16 22.89
C ILE A 2 12.01 -11.47 21.60
N CYS A 3 10.76 -11.02 21.51
CA CYS A 3 9.80 -11.26 20.42
C CYS A 3 9.15 -12.67 20.39
N SER A 4 8.32 -13.00 21.40
CA SER A 4 7.39 -14.14 21.27
C SER A 4 6.10 -13.66 20.59
N ILE A 5 5.86 -14.11 19.37
CA ILE A 5 4.56 -13.95 18.70
C ILE A 5 3.57 -14.88 19.43
N PRO A 6 2.37 -14.42 19.84
CA PRO A 6 1.38 -15.28 20.47
C PRO A 6 1.05 -16.50 19.60
N ALA A 7 0.77 -17.65 20.20
CA ALA A 7 0.43 -18.87 19.45
C ALA A 7 -0.84 -18.73 18.60
N SER A 8 -1.69 -17.74 18.89
CA SER A 8 -2.86 -17.36 18.11
C SER A 8 -2.54 -16.54 16.86
N VAL A 9 -1.29 -16.09 16.69
CA VAL A 9 -0.88 -15.22 15.58
C VAL A 9 0.08 -15.99 14.67
N SER A 10 -0.25 -16.01 13.37
CA SER A 10 0.63 -16.53 12.33
C SER A 10 1.10 -15.37 11.45
N VAL A 11 2.40 -15.34 11.16
CA VAL A 11 3.00 -14.39 10.22
C VAL A 11 3.48 -15.18 9.01
N LEU A 12 2.88 -14.89 7.86
CA LEU A 12 3.15 -15.61 6.61
C LEU A 12 3.75 -14.65 5.58
N PRO A 13 4.86 -15.02 4.91
CA PRO A 13 5.35 -14.23 3.79
C PRO A 13 4.37 -14.33 2.62
N ALA A 14 4.12 -13.21 1.94
CA ALA A 14 3.18 -13.15 0.82
C ALA A 14 3.66 -13.99 -0.38
N ILE A 15 4.97 -14.03 -0.63
CA ILE A 15 5.62 -14.85 -1.67
C ILE A 15 6.59 -15.81 -1.00
N ASN A 16 6.56 -17.08 -1.37
CA ASN A 16 7.56 -18.07 -0.95
C ASN A 16 8.66 -18.18 -2.03
N SER A 17 9.66 -17.31 -1.98
CA SER A 17 10.77 -17.32 -2.92
C SER A 17 12.05 -16.79 -2.29
N ASN A 18 13.19 -17.29 -2.77
CA ASN A 18 14.52 -16.81 -2.40
C ASN A 18 15.00 -15.66 -3.30
N PHE A 19 14.22 -15.30 -4.33
CA PHE A 19 14.55 -14.21 -5.25
C PHE A 19 13.89 -12.90 -4.81
N THR A 20 14.62 -11.80 -4.98
CA THR A 20 14.07 -10.45 -4.80
C THR A 20 13.03 -10.17 -5.88
N HIS A 21 11.82 -9.79 -5.45
CA HIS A 21 10.76 -9.35 -6.35
C HIS A 21 10.69 -7.83 -6.30
N HIS A 22 10.61 -7.20 -7.46
CA HIS A 22 10.47 -5.75 -7.57
C HIS A 22 9.05 -5.41 -8.00
N ILE A 23 8.57 -4.24 -7.60
CA ILE A 23 7.27 -3.70 -8.01
C ILE A 23 7.46 -2.54 -8.96
N SER A 24 6.49 -2.34 -9.85
CA SER A 24 6.39 -1.19 -10.74
C SER A 24 4.98 -0.62 -10.66
N ALA A 25 4.87 0.71 -10.74
CA ALA A 25 3.61 1.43 -10.78
C ALA A 25 3.45 2.12 -12.14
N GLY A 26 2.27 2.01 -12.72
CA GLY A 26 1.84 2.76 -13.90
C GLY A 26 0.97 3.91 -13.46
N LEU A 27 1.27 5.12 -13.92
CA LEU A 27 0.50 6.33 -13.62
C LEU A 27 -0.55 6.56 -14.71
N ARG A 28 -1.59 7.34 -14.38
CA ARG A 28 -2.67 7.69 -15.33
C ARG A 28 -2.22 8.48 -16.57
N ASP A 29 -1.05 9.09 -16.53
CA ASP A 29 -0.45 9.79 -17.67
C ASP A 29 0.35 8.87 -18.61
N GLY A 30 0.40 7.56 -18.30
CA GLY A 30 1.15 6.55 -19.05
C GLY A 30 2.61 6.39 -18.60
N THR A 31 3.07 7.17 -17.63
CA THR A 31 4.42 7.03 -17.05
C THR A 31 4.53 5.77 -16.21
N THR A 32 5.66 5.08 -16.29
CA THR A 32 5.96 3.91 -15.47
C THR A 32 7.12 4.19 -14.52
N ILE A 33 6.95 3.84 -13.25
CA ILE A 33 7.97 3.95 -12.20
C ILE A 33 8.31 2.55 -11.72
N ALA A 34 9.60 2.20 -11.77
CA ALA A 34 10.11 0.91 -11.32
C ALA A 34 10.84 1.03 -9.99
N GLY A 35 10.52 0.13 -9.05
CA GLY A 35 11.14 0.04 -7.72
C GLY A 35 10.29 0.68 -6.63
N GLN A 36 10.13 -0.05 -5.51
CA GLN A 36 9.35 0.39 -4.34
C GLN A 36 9.81 1.77 -3.84
N VAL A 37 11.12 1.99 -3.77
CA VAL A 37 11.70 3.27 -3.31
C VAL A 37 11.33 4.40 -4.26
N ALA A 38 11.43 4.22 -5.57
CA ALA A 38 11.04 5.26 -6.52
C ALA A 38 9.54 5.61 -6.46
N ILE A 39 8.70 4.65 -6.09
CA ILE A 39 7.25 4.83 -5.94
C ILE A 39 6.93 5.57 -4.63
N SER A 40 7.54 5.13 -3.53
CA SER A 40 7.18 5.58 -2.17
C SER A 40 8.03 6.71 -1.62
N HIS A 41 9.30 6.83 -2.03
CA HIS A 41 10.28 7.79 -1.49
C HIS A 41 11.42 7.99 -2.52
N PRO A 42 11.28 8.86 -3.53
CA PRO A 42 12.38 9.08 -4.45
C PRO A 42 13.57 9.64 -3.67
N SER A 43 14.69 8.90 -3.65
CA SER A 43 15.97 9.51 -3.28
C SER A 43 16.22 10.64 -4.27
N ALA A 44 16.39 11.87 -3.77
CA ALA A 44 16.77 12.98 -4.62
C ALA A 44 17.96 12.55 -5.49
N PRO A 45 17.96 12.82 -6.81
CA PRO A 45 19.15 12.61 -7.60
C PRO A 45 20.24 13.44 -6.94
N THR A 46 21.24 12.79 -6.36
CA THR A 46 22.48 13.46 -5.99
C THR A 46 22.94 14.11 -7.28
N ALA A 47 22.83 15.44 -7.36
CA ALA A 47 23.38 16.23 -8.44
C ALA A 47 24.90 16.14 -8.35
N LEU A 48 25.44 14.99 -8.73
CA LEU A 48 26.81 14.87 -9.16
C LEU A 48 26.76 15.18 -10.66
N PRO A 49 27.46 16.23 -11.12
CA PRO A 49 27.71 16.42 -12.53
C PRO A 49 28.30 15.13 -13.09
N ASP A 50 27.97 14.83 -14.34
CA ASP A 50 28.61 13.81 -15.17
C ASP A 50 30.05 14.25 -15.46
N ASP A 51 30.87 14.42 -14.42
CA ASP A 51 32.30 14.65 -14.53
C ASP A 51 33.01 13.37 -14.10
N THR A 52 33.51 12.69 -15.12
CA THR A 52 34.55 11.68 -15.04
C THR A 52 35.75 12.22 -14.27
N GLN A 53 35.77 12.12 -12.92
CA GLN A 53 37.00 12.09 -12.12
C GLN A 53 36.78 11.73 -10.64
N VAL A 54 37.10 10.46 -10.34
CA VAL A 54 37.76 9.95 -9.12
C VAL A 54 37.15 10.33 -7.75
N ALA A 55 36.15 9.57 -7.32
CA ALA A 55 35.97 9.23 -5.91
C ALA A 55 36.72 7.89 -5.63
N PRO A 56 37.27 7.66 -4.43
CA PRO A 56 38.13 6.50 -4.16
C PRO A 56 37.36 5.21 -4.45
N ALA A 57 37.93 4.43 -5.35
CA ALA A 57 37.33 3.25 -5.94
C ALA A 57 36.92 2.23 -4.88
N LEU A 58 35.63 2.19 -4.55
CA LEU A 58 34.98 0.91 -4.33
C LEU A 58 34.91 0.24 -5.69
N THR A 59 35.63 -0.87 -5.82
CA THR A 59 35.76 -1.56 -7.10
C THR A 59 34.40 -2.14 -7.49
N ALA A 60 34.13 -2.27 -8.79
CA ALA A 60 32.93 -2.96 -9.29
C ALA A 60 32.78 -4.39 -8.71
N ALA A 61 33.88 -4.98 -8.21
CA ALA A 61 33.89 -6.28 -7.55
C ALA A 61 33.34 -6.27 -6.11
N ASP A 62 33.27 -5.11 -5.44
CA ASP A 62 32.62 -4.97 -4.13
C ASP A 62 31.10 -4.74 -4.26
N HIS A 63 30.62 -4.35 -5.47
CA HIS A 63 29.19 -4.18 -5.80
C HIS A 63 28.48 -5.50 -6.16
N ASP A 64 29.22 -6.58 -6.38
CA ASP A 64 28.69 -7.91 -6.74
C ASP A 64 28.22 -8.74 -5.53
N ARG A 65 28.45 -8.26 -4.31
CA ARG A 65 28.12 -8.99 -3.10
C ARG A 65 26.84 -8.47 -2.47
N ILE A 66 25.76 -9.20 -2.79
CA ILE A 66 24.44 -9.24 -2.13
C ILE A 66 23.40 -8.29 -2.76
N GLU A 67 22.98 -8.57 -4.00
CA GLU A 67 21.60 -8.34 -4.45
C GLU A 67 21.38 -8.97 -5.85
N ASP A 68 20.38 -9.85 -6.00
CA ASP A 68 19.95 -10.39 -7.31
C ASP A 68 19.49 -9.28 -8.30
N ALA A 69 19.34 -8.05 -7.82
CA ALA A 69 19.00 -6.86 -8.60
C ALA A 69 20.17 -6.32 -9.47
N ASN A 70 21.40 -6.80 -9.26
CA ASN A 70 22.61 -6.30 -9.95
C ASN A 70 23.10 -7.20 -11.10
N LEU A 71 22.31 -8.19 -11.53
CA LEU A 71 22.64 -9.03 -12.67
C LEU A 71 22.89 -8.19 -13.95
N PRO A 72 23.81 -8.61 -14.85
CA PRO A 72 24.03 -7.94 -16.13
C PRO A 72 22.71 -7.76 -16.90
N GLY A 73 22.43 -6.53 -17.34
CA GLY A 73 21.20 -6.18 -18.05
C GLY A 73 19.98 -5.83 -17.16
N SER A 74 20.10 -5.88 -15.83
CA SER A 74 19.02 -5.41 -14.94
C SER A 74 18.75 -3.91 -15.08
N LEU A 75 17.50 -3.50 -14.78
CA LEU A 75 17.05 -2.12 -14.88
C LEU A 75 17.91 -1.18 -14.01
N PRO A 76 18.52 -0.12 -14.58
CA PRO A 76 19.31 0.85 -13.81
C PRO A 76 18.53 1.53 -12.67
N ALA A 77 17.22 1.67 -12.83
CA ALA A 77 16.33 2.23 -11.79
C ALA A 77 16.30 1.39 -10.50
N LEU A 78 16.55 0.08 -10.60
CA LEU A 78 16.55 -0.85 -9.46
C LEU A 78 17.91 -0.91 -8.74
N ARG A 79 18.96 -0.29 -9.29
CA ARG A 79 20.34 -0.32 -8.77
C ARG A 79 20.69 0.89 -7.90
N ARG A 80 19.73 1.80 -7.65
CA ARG A 80 19.99 3.05 -6.94
C ARG A 80 20.12 2.79 -5.42
N PRO A 81 21.18 3.29 -4.76
CA PRO A 81 21.38 3.07 -3.34
C PRO A 81 20.37 3.83 -2.47
N ASN A 82 19.94 3.20 -1.38
CA ASN A 82 18.92 3.69 -0.45
C ASN A 82 19.50 4.65 0.59
N ILE A 83 19.95 5.84 0.18
CA ILE A 83 20.78 6.70 1.06
C ILE A 83 19.94 7.65 1.95
N SER A 84 18.62 7.81 1.77
CA SER A 84 17.80 8.58 2.72
C SER A 84 16.32 8.21 2.68
N PHE A 85 15.74 7.92 3.85
CA PHE A 85 14.32 7.68 4.05
C PHE A 85 13.71 8.85 4.82
N SER A 86 12.83 9.63 4.18
CA SER A 86 12.03 10.64 4.87
C SER A 86 10.66 10.77 4.20
N LYS A 87 9.62 10.37 4.92
CA LYS A 87 8.20 10.40 4.49
C LYS A 87 7.57 11.79 4.46
N ASP A 88 8.29 12.81 4.93
CA ASP A 88 7.67 14.08 5.29
C ASP A 88 7.76 15.15 4.19
N ASP A 89 8.77 15.10 3.31
CA ASP A 89 8.99 16.11 2.25
C ASP A 89 9.24 15.42 0.90
N GLU A 90 8.26 14.65 0.45
CA GLU A 90 8.28 14.05 -0.89
C GLU A 90 7.48 14.93 -1.85
N ASP A 91 8.05 15.18 -3.04
CA ASP A 91 7.30 15.79 -4.13
C ASP A 91 6.08 14.90 -4.47
N ASP A 92 5.06 15.44 -5.11
CA ASP A 92 3.97 14.59 -5.59
C ASP A 92 4.43 13.74 -6.80
N LEU A 93 3.74 12.63 -7.07
CA LEU A 93 3.83 11.99 -8.38
C LEU A 93 3.22 12.90 -9.45
N PRO A 94 3.72 12.86 -10.71
CA PRO A 94 3.18 13.70 -11.77
C PRO A 94 1.72 13.40 -12.10
N ALA A 95 1.26 12.18 -11.84
CA ALA A 95 -0.12 11.74 -11.93
C ALA A 95 -0.40 10.63 -10.90
N ARG A 96 -1.68 10.38 -10.60
CA ARG A 96 -2.09 9.27 -9.73
C ARG A 96 -1.59 7.93 -10.27
N ILE A 97 -1.22 7.03 -9.37
CA ILE A 97 -1.01 5.62 -9.71
C ILE A 97 -2.34 5.04 -10.20
N GLU A 98 -2.30 4.40 -11.36
CA GLU A 98 -3.41 3.69 -11.95
C GLU A 98 -3.42 2.21 -11.51
N ARG A 99 -2.25 1.56 -11.55
CA ARG A 99 -2.08 0.16 -11.12
C ARG A 99 -0.63 -0.13 -10.71
N LEU A 100 -0.45 -1.26 -10.03
CA LEU A 100 0.85 -1.78 -9.59
C LEU A 100 1.00 -3.25 -9.93
N TRP A 101 2.17 -3.66 -10.38
CA TRP A 101 2.49 -5.05 -10.73
C TRP A 101 3.91 -5.43 -10.33
N TYR A 102 4.19 -6.73 -10.27
CA TYR A 102 5.54 -7.22 -10.05
C TYR A 102 6.33 -7.25 -11.36
N ILE A 103 7.62 -6.94 -11.28
CA ILE A 103 8.57 -7.05 -12.39
C ILE A 103 9.76 -7.92 -11.98
N ASN A 104 10.35 -8.59 -12.96
CA ASN A 104 11.68 -9.20 -12.79
C ASN A 104 12.78 -8.11 -12.84
N PRO A 105 14.05 -8.45 -12.54
CA PRO A 105 15.15 -7.49 -12.60
C PRO A 105 15.35 -6.80 -13.96
N TYR A 106 14.80 -7.37 -15.05
CA TYR A 106 14.87 -6.82 -16.41
C TYR A 106 13.70 -5.89 -16.75
N GLY A 107 12.75 -5.70 -15.84
CA GLY A 107 11.59 -4.83 -16.07
C GLY A 107 10.38 -5.50 -16.72
N HIS A 108 10.44 -6.81 -16.95
CA HIS A 108 9.29 -7.53 -17.48
C HIS A 108 8.29 -7.82 -16.38
N GLU A 109 7.00 -7.57 -16.66
CA GLU A 109 5.90 -7.91 -15.77
C GLU A 109 5.87 -9.41 -15.49
N ILE A 110 5.76 -9.74 -14.21
CA ILE A 110 5.62 -11.10 -13.70
C ILE A 110 4.42 -11.16 -12.76
N ALA A 111 3.80 -12.33 -12.68
CA ALA A 111 2.69 -12.57 -11.76
C ALA A 111 3.11 -13.66 -10.77
N PRO A 112 3.81 -13.36 -9.67
CA PRO A 112 4.20 -14.37 -8.71
C PRO A 112 2.97 -15.04 -8.08
N THR A 113 3.08 -16.33 -7.77
CA THR A 113 2.05 -17.04 -7.02
C THR A 113 2.18 -16.73 -5.54
N ALA A 114 1.08 -16.42 -4.86
CA ALA A 114 1.07 -16.26 -3.41
C ALA A 114 1.53 -17.54 -2.70
N ASN A 115 2.09 -17.37 -1.51
CA ASN A 115 2.37 -18.49 -0.61
C ASN A 115 1.08 -19.31 -0.41
N PRO A 116 1.08 -20.64 -0.67
CA PRO A 116 -0.09 -21.48 -0.47
C PRO A 116 -0.69 -21.37 0.93
N GLN A 117 0.15 -21.17 1.96
CA GLN A 117 -0.33 -21.00 3.34
C GLN A 117 -1.21 -19.75 3.52
N VAL A 118 -0.96 -18.69 2.73
CA VAL A 118 -1.79 -17.48 2.73
C VAL A 118 -3.16 -17.78 2.13
N VAL A 119 -3.20 -18.51 1.01
CA VAL A 119 -4.46 -18.92 0.37
C VAL A 119 -5.26 -19.85 1.30
N ASP A 120 -4.57 -20.81 1.93
CA ASP A 120 -5.17 -21.71 2.91
C ASP A 120 -5.71 -20.97 4.15
N ALA A 121 -5.02 -19.91 4.58
CA ALA A 121 -5.50 -19.06 5.67
C ALA A 121 -6.76 -18.29 5.26
N LEU A 122 -6.77 -17.70 4.06
CA LEU A 122 -7.94 -16.99 3.52
C LEU A 122 -9.16 -17.91 3.42
N ALA A 123 -8.98 -19.16 2.97
CA ALA A 123 -10.07 -20.15 2.86
C ALA A 123 -10.71 -20.53 4.21
N ARG A 124 -10.01 -20.32 5.34
CA ARG A 124 -10.51 -20.61 6.70
C ARG A 124 -10.91 -19.36 7.47
N THR A 125 -10.83 -18.19 6.84
CA THR A 125 -11.06 -16.90 7.49
C THR A 125 -12.46 -16.40 7.18
N ASP A 126 -13.10 -15.74 8.15
CA ASP A 126 -14.39 -15.07 7.92
C ASP A 126 -14.27 -13.55 7.72
N THR A 127 -13.13 -12.96 8.10
CA THR A 127 -12.89 -11.53 8.10
C THR A 127 -11.48 -11.22 7.62
N VAL A 128 -11.37 -10.47 6.52
CA VAL A 128 -10.11 -9.91 6.01
C VAL A 128 -10.03 -8.45 6.40
N VAL A 129 -8.88 -8.02 6.91
CA VAL A 129 -8.62 -6.61 7.25
C VAL A 129 -7.46 -6.09 6.42
N TYR A 130 -7.72 -5.10 5.58
CA TYR A 130 -6.69 -4.28 4.95
C TYR A 130 -6.29 -3.19 5.95
N SER A 131 -5.19 -3.45 6.64
CA SER A 131 -4.69 -2.59 7.72
C SER A 131 -4.14 -1.26 7.20
N ILE A 132 -3.83 -0.37 8.14
CA ILE A 132 -3.19 0.92 7.91
C ILE A 132 -1.78 0.69 7.33
N GLY A 133 -1.48 1.35 6.22
CA GLY A 133 -0.22 1.21 5.50
C GLY A 133 -0.30 1.88 4.13
N SER A 134 0.84 2.13 3.50
CA SER A 134 0.84 2.72 2.15
C SER A 134 0.07 1.82 1.18
N LEU A 135 -0.85 2.41 0.43
CA LEU A 135 -1.78 1.66 -0.40
C LEU A 135 -1.02 0.85 -1.44
N TYR A 136 -0.18 1.51 -2.25
CA TYR A 136 0.48 0.88 -3.39
C TYR A 136 1.75 0.12 -3.01
N THR A 137 2.48 0.52 -1.97
CA THR A 137 3.72 -0.17 -1.57
C THR A 137 3.59 -1.11 -0.38
N SER A 138 2.41 -1.27 0.24
CA SER A 138 2.18 -2.24 1.33
C SER A 138 0.97 -3.15 1.09
N VAL A 139 -0.21 -2.57 0.85
CA VAL A 139 -1.46 -3.34 0.72
C VAL A 139 -1.56 -4.02 -0.64
N ILE A 140 -1.51 -3.23 -1.72
CA ILE A 140 -1.69 -3.70 -3.10
C ILE A 140 -0.68 -4.81 -3.51
N PRO A 141 0.61 -4.77 -3.13
CA PRO A 141 1.55 -5.84 -3.47
C PRO A 141 1.13 -7.22 -2.94
N SER A 142 0.42 -7.25 -1.80
CA SER A 142 -0.12 -8.50 -1.24
C SER A 142 -1.35 -9.02 -2.00
N LEU A 143 -2.08 -8.13 -2.70
CA LEU A 143 -3.35 -8.44 -3.37
C LEU A 143 -3.17 -8.85 -4.84
N VAL A 144 -2.19 -8.27 -5.53
CA VAL A 144 -1.91 -8.54 -6.95
C VAL A 144 -1.27 -9.92 -7.20
N LEU A 145 -0.94 -10.65 -6.13
CA LEU A 145 -0.41 -12.01 -6.22
C LEU A 145 -1.47 -12.97 -6.74
N ARG A 146 -1.05 -13.92 -7.60
CA ARG A 146 -1.98 -14.91 -8.13
C ARG A 146 -2.65 -15.67 -6.98
N ARG A 147 -3.96 -15.89 -7.13
CA ARG A 147 -4.88 -16.58 -6.21
C ARG A 147 -5.38 -15.73 -5.03
N VAL A 148 -4.77 -14.58 -4.71
CA VAL A 148 -5.22 -13.77 -3.56
C VAL A 148 -6.55 -13.10 -3.86
N GLY A 149 -6.64 -12.34 -4.96
CA GLY A 149 -7.91 -11.71 -5.36
C GLY A 149 -9.04 -12.72 -5.55
N GLN A 150 -8.74 -13.89 -6.11
CA GLN A 150 -9.72 -14.99 -6.20
C GLN A 150 -10.19 -15.47 -4.84
N ALA A 151 -9.28 -15.72 -3.90
CA ALA A 151 -9.63 -16.17 -2.56
C ALA A 151 -10.44 -15.11 -1.81
N ILE A 152 -10.18 -13.81 -2.00
CA ILE A 152 -10.94 -12.75 -1.33
C ILE A 152 -12.34 -12.60 -1.93
N GLY A 153 -12.44 -12.57 -3.27
CA GLY A 153 -13.72 -12.30 -3.96
C GLY A 153 -14.69 -13.49 -3.94
N ASN A 154 -14.18 -14.72 -4.11
CA ASN A 154 -15.02 -15.89 -4.37
C ASN A 154 -15.27 -16.78 -3.14
N GLU A 155 -14.52 -16.62 -2.05
CA GLU A 155 -14.69 -17.49 -0.88
C GLU A 155 -15.93 -17.10 -0.07
N PRO A 156 -16.97 -17.95 -0.01
CA PRO A 156 -18.21 -17.63 0.71
C PRO A 156 -18.00 -17.55 2.23
N GLY A 157 -16.89 -18.08 2.73
CA GLY A 157 -16.50 -17.97 4.14
C GLY A 157 -16.17 -16.54 4.56
N ILE A 158 -15.60 -15.72 3.67
CA ILE A 158 -15.15 -14.35 3.98
C ILE A 158 -16.36 -13.41 3.90
N ARG A 159 -17.03 -13.24 5.05
CA ARG A 159 -18.19 -12.37 5.21
C ARG A 159 -17.82 -10.89 5.30
N ARG A 160 -16.62 -10.58 5.78
CA ARG A 160 -16.19 -9.21 6.09
C ARG A 160 -14.84 -8.92 5.48
N LYS A 161 -14.73 -7.76 4.87
CA LYS A 161 -13.57 -7.26 4.12
C LYS A 161 -13.43 -5.79 4.50
N VAL A 162 -12.64 -5.55 5.54
CA VAL A 162 -12.57 -4.27 6.25
C VAL A 162 -11.36 -3.50 5.75
N LEU A 163 -11.59 -2.33 5.17
CA LEU A 163 -10.53 -1.37 4.84
C LEU A 163 -10.39 -0.35 5.96
N ILE A 164 -9.21 -0.22 6.55
CA ILE A 164 -8.89 0.86 7.48
C ILE A 164 -8.11 1.94 6.72
N LEU A 165 -8.70 3.12 6.55
CA LEU A 165 -8.06 4.21 5.81
C LEU A 165 -6.85 4.79 6.54
N ASN A 166 -5.89 5.28 5.77
CA ASN A 166 -4.76 6.02 6.32
C ASN A 166 -5.23 7.38 6.87
N ALA A 167 -4.56 7.83 7.94
CA ALA A 167 -4.83 9.13 8.55
C ALA A 167 -4.42 10.33 7.67
N ARG A 168 -3.64 10.07 6.61
CA ARG A 168 -3.09 11.08 5.71
C ARG A 168 -2.87 10.47 4.33
N ILE A 169 -3.14 11.26 3.29
CA ILE A 169 -2.75 11.00 1.91
C ILE A 169 -1.24 11.20 1.77
N ASP A 170 -0.58 10.19 1.21
CA ASP A 170 0.85 10.21 0.86
C ASP A 170 1.04 10.47 -0.64
N ARG A 171 2.30 10.55 -1.07
CA ARG A 171 2.66 10.74 -2.48
C ARG A 171 2.03 9.68 -3.40
N GLU A 172 1.90 8.43 -2.93
CA GLU A 172 1.32 7.31 -3.69
C GLU A 172 -0.18 7.47 -3.94
N THR A 173 -0.84 8.22 -3.06
CA THR A 173 -2.29 8.46 -3.06
C THR A 173 -2.64 9.91 -3.43
N GLY A 174 -1.64 10.70 -3.84
CA GLY A 174 -1.70 12.03 -4.48
C GLY A 174 -1.35 11.97 -5.99
N PRO A 175 -1.36 13.08 -6.73
CA PRO A 175 -0.90 14.43 -6.34
C PRO A 175 -1.91 15.26 -5.56
N ARG A 176 -1.46 16.33 -4.88
CA ARG A 176 -2.33 17.27 -4.14
C ARG A 176 -3.40 17.93 -5.01
N ALA A 177 -3.14 18.08 -6.31
CA ALA A 177 -4.09 18.62 -7.27
C ALA A 177 -5.24 17.65 -7.58
N ASP A 178 -5.01 16.35 -7.39
CA ASP A 178 -5.95 15.28 -7.68
C ASP A 178 -5.77 14.14 -6.63
N PRO A 179 -6.18 14.35 -5.37
CA PRO A 179 -5.96 13.40 -4.28
C PRO A 179 -6.98 12.25 -4.27
N MET A 180 -6.54 11.03 -3.95
CA MET A 180 -7.43 9.88 -3.85
C MET A 180 -8.46 10.02 -2.72
N THR A 181 -9.70 9.71 -3.05
CA THR A 181 -10.83 9.60 -2.11
C THR A 181 -10.92 8.20 -1.49
N ALA A 182 -11.77 8.02 -0.49
CA ALA A 182 -12.08 6.70 0.06
C ALA A 182 -12.56 5.70 -1.01
N ARG A 183 -13.40 6.15 -1.96
CA ARG A 183 -13.84 5.33 -3.10
C ARG A 183 -12.65 4.92 -3.98
N ASP A 184 -11.70 5.83 -4.22
CA ASP A 184 -10.49 5.50 -5.00
C ASP A 184 -9.64 4.42 -4.31
N PHE A 185 -9.53 4.44 -2.98
CA PHE A 185 -8.84 3.37 -2.23
C PHE A 185 -9.53 2.02 -2.42
N VAL A 186 -10.87 1.99 -2.32
CA VAL A 186 -11.66 0.77 -2.57
C VAL A 186 -11.48 0.29 -4.01
N ALA A 187 -11.55 1.19 -4.99
CA ALA A 187 -11.36 0.88 -6.40
C ALA A 187 -9.96 0.32 -6.69
N ALA A 188 -8.91 0.84 -6.04
CA ALA A 188 -7.56 0.31 -6.17
C ALA A 188 -7.45 -1.12 -5.64
N ILE A 189 -8.07 -1.42 -4.49
CA ILE A 189 -8.11 -2.78 -3.93
C ILE A 189 -8.89 -3.73 -4.85
N ALA A 190 -10.06 -3.31 -5.33
CA ALA A 190 -10.88 -4.12 -6.23
C ALA A 190 -10.14 -4.41 -7.55
N ARG A 191 -9.49 -3.39 -8.13
CA ARG A 191 -8.65 -3.54 -9.32
C ARG A 191 -7.52 -4.55 -9.08
N ALA A 192 -6.77 -4.41 -7.98
CA ALA A 192 -5.66 -5.31 -7.66
C ALA A 192 -6.09 -6.78 -7.57
N CYS A 193 -7.31 -7.03 -7.11
CA CYS A 193 -7.84 -8.39 -6.98
C CYS A 193 -8.41 -8.96 -8.30
N VAL A 194 -8.94 -8.11 -9.19
CA VAL A 194 -9.71 -8.55 -10.37
C VAL A 194 -8.93 -8.45 -11.69
N GLU A 195 -7.99 -7.51 -11.82
CA GLU A 195 -7.37 -7.11 -13.10
C GLU A 195 -6.72 -8.28 -13.85
N SER A 196 -6.07 -9.19 -13.13
CA SER A 196 -5.40 -10.36 -13.74
C SER A 196 -6.36 -11.45 -14.25
N ARG A 197 -7.63 -11.42 -13.84
CA ARG A 197 -8.63 -12.45 -14.14
C ARG A 197 -9.68 -11.95 -15.12
N ASN A 198 -10.24 -10.79 -14.81
CA ASN A 198 -11.37 -10.20 -15.51
C ASN A 198 -11.07 -8.70 -15.71
N PRO A 199 -10.12 -8.34 -16.59
CA PRO A 199 -9.73 -6.94 -16.84
C PRO A 199 -10.90 -6.06 -17.29
N GLU A 200 -11.92 -6.65 -17.92
CA GLU A 200 -13.16 -5.99 -18.32
C GLU A 200 -14.04 -5.52 -17.16
N LEU A 201 -13.81 -6.03 -15.95
CA LEU A 201 -14.53 -5.59 -14.74
C LEU A 201 -13.83 -4.43 -14.04
N VAL A 202 -12.62 -4.07 -14.44
CA VAL A 202 -11.89 -2.95 -13.83
C VAL A 202 -12.64 -1.65 -14.04
N GLY A 203 -12.96 -0.97 -12.94
CA GLY A 203 -13.69 0.30 -12.94
C GLY A 203 -15.20 0.18 -12.84
N HIS A 204 -15.75 -1.05 -12.79
CA HIS A 204 -17.15 -1.28 -12.47
C HIS A 204 -17.42 -1.09 -10.98
N ASP A 205 -18.53 -0.46 -10.65
CA ASP A 205 -18.90 -0.16 -9.26
C ASP A 205 -19.40 -1.41 -8.52
N GLU A 206 -19.98 -2.36 -9.26
CA GLU A 206 -20.54 -3.60 -8.72
C GLU A 206 -19.49 -4.47 -8.03
N ILE A 207 -18.23 -4.42 -8.51
CA ILE A 207 -17.14 -5.21 -7.93
C ILE A 207 -16.56 -4.60 -6.64
N LEU A 208 -16.88 -3.34 -6.30
CA LEU A 208 -16.28 -2.67 -5.16
C LEU A 208 -16.68 -3.34 -3.84
N SER A 209 -17.97 -3.66 -3.68
CA SER A 209 -18.49 -4.36 -2.51
C SER A 209 -18.06 -5.81 -2.41
N GLU A 210 -17.65 -6.43 -3.54
CA GLU A 210 -17.07 -7.78 -3.53
C GLU A 210 -15.72 -7.81 -2.83
N TYR A 211 -14.95 -6.72 -2.83
CA TYR A 211 -13.60 -6.69 -2.25
C TYR A 211 -13.49 -5.86 -0.97
N VAL A 212 -14.40 -4.92 -0.73
CA VAL A 212 -14.48 -4.14 0.51
C VAL A 212 -15.94 -4.03 0.93
N THR A 213 -16.27 -4.50 2.12
CA THR A 213 -17.64 -4.47 2.67
C THR A 213 -17.79 -3.44 3.78
N HIS A 214 -16.69 -3.11 4.45
CA HIS A 214 -16.65 -2.16 5.56
C HIS A 214 -15.46 -1.22 5.37
N LEU A 215 -15.69 0.05 5.64
CA LEU A 215 -14.65 1.08 5.59
C LEU A 215 -14.57 1.77 6.96
N VAL A 216 -13.39 1.75 7.56
CA VAL A 216 -13.08 2.39 8.84
C VAL A 216 -12.20 3.61 8.56
N TYR A 217 -12.55 4.75 9.15
CA TYR A 217 -11.80 5.99 8.98
C TYR A 217 -11.81 6.85 10.24
N LEU A 218 -10.84 7.74 10.33
CA LEU A 218 -10.74 8.68 11.45
C LEU A 218 -11.90 9.65 11.46
N ASP A 219 -12.51 9.80 12.62
CA ASP A 219 -13.54 10.80 12.88
C ASP A 219 -12.94 12.21 12.77
N PRO A 220 -13.35 13.01 11.77
CA PRO A 220 -12.87 14.38 11.57
C PRO A 220 -13.05 15.28 12.80
N ASP A 221 -14.10 15.04 13.59
CA ASP A 221 -14.45 15.86 14.75
C ASP A 221 -13.46 15.65 15.90
N THR A 222 -12.81 14.49 15.96
CA THR A 222 -11.84 14.14 17.03
C THR A 222 -10.42 14.62 16.75
N VAL A 223 -10.02 14.72 15.48
CA VAL A 223 -8.65 15.11 15.08
C VAL A 223 -8.53 16.58 14.66
N GLY A 224 -9.67 17.24 14.47
CA GLY A 224 -9.76 18.64 14.05
C GLY A 224 -9.58 18.83 12.55
N PRO A 225 -10.00 20.00 12.03
CA PRO A 225 -10.20 20.21 10.60
C PRO A 225 -8.91 20.21 9.78
N ASP A 226 -7.77 20.59 10.38
CA ASP A 226 -6.48 20.63 9.67
C ASP A 226 -5.90 19.24 9.41
N VAL A 227 -6.13 18.30 10.35
CA VAL A 227 -5.70 16.92 10.19
C VAL A 227 -6.69 16.16 9.30
N ALA A 228 -7.99 16.39 9.48
CA ALA A 228 -9.03 15.80 8.65
C ALA A 228 -8.86 16.14 7.15
N ARG A 229 -8.48 17.38 6.82
CA ARG A 229 -8.17 17.79 5.44
C ARG A 229 -7.00 17.06 4.79
N CYS A 230 -6.14 16.43 5.59
CA CYS A 230 -5.02 15.65 5.08
C CYS A 230 -5.40 14.19 4.82
N ALA A 231 -6.53 13.70 5.35
CA ALA A 231 -7.01 12.33 5.17
C ALA A 231 -7.78 12.19 3.84
N PRO A 232 -7.94 10.96 3.33
CA PRO A 232 -8.81 10.71 2.17
C PRO A 232 -10.22 11.23 2.43
N ALA A 233 -10.79 11.93 1.45
CA ALA A 233 -12.18 12.39 1.53
C ALA A 233 -13.12 11.18 1.54
N VAL A 234 -14.07 11.16 2.47
CA VAL A 234 -15.05 10.09 2.64
C VAL A 234 -16.44 10.64 2.34
N ASP A 235 -17.09 10.09 1.32
CA ASP A 235 -18.52 10.29 1.04
C ASP A 235 -19.27 9.03 1.51
N GLU A 236 -19.86 9.12 2.71
CA GLU A 236 -20.57 8.00 3.33
C GLU A 236 -21.78 7.56 2.49
N GLU A 237 -22.52 8.52 1.91
CA GLU A 237 -23.71 8.22 1.11
C GLU A 237 -23.35 7.50 -0.19
N GLU A 238 -22.26 7.91 -0.84
CA GLU A 238 -21.74 7.21 -2.03
C GLU A 238 -21.32 5.78 -1.69
N LEU A 239 -20.53 5.59 -0.64
CA LEU A 239 -20.05 4.27 -0.23
C LEU A 239 -21.20 3.35 0.21
N GLU A 240 -22.20 3.88 0.91
CA GLU A 240 -23.38 3.10 1.30
C GLU A 240 -24.22 2.68 0.09
N ARG A 241 -24.38 3.55 -0.92
CA ARG A 241 -25.03 3.17 -2.20
C ARG A 241 -24.28 2.05 -2.93
N LEU A 242 -22.97 1.99 -2.78
CA LEU A 242 -22.12 0.91 -3.31
C LEU A 242 -22.16 -0.37 -2.45
N GLY A 243 -22.89 -0.37 -1.33
CA GLY A 243 -23.00 -1.50 -0.41
C GLY A 243 -21.86 -1.59 0.63
N ILE A 244 -21.13 -0.50 0.86
CA ILE A 244 -19.98 -0.43 1.75
C ILE A 244 -20.37 0.33 3.02
N ARG A 245 -20.31 -0.35 4.17
CA ARG A 245 -20.68 0.24 5.46
C ARG A 245 -19.53 1.05 6.05
N CYS A 246 -19.78 2.31 6.40
CA CYS A 246 -18.76 3.21 6.92
C CYS A 246 -18.77 3.29 8.46
N PHE A 247 -17.59 3.32 9.08
CA PHE A 247 -17.38 3.38 10.52
C PHE A 247 -16.39 4.49 10.87
N LYS A 248 -16.88 5.51 11.59
CA LYS A 248 -16.06 6.58 12.17
C LYS A 248 -15.42 6.10 13.45
N VAL A 249 -14.12 6.32 13.59
CA VAL A 249 -13.35 5.94 14.79
C VAL A 249 -12.58 7.14 15.31
N ALA A 250 -12.65 7.35 16.62
CA ALA A 250 -11.95 8.44 17.27
C ALA A 250 -10.43 8.37 17.03
N GLY A 251 -9.82 9.53 16.83
CA GLY A 251 -8.38 9.70 16.66
C GLY A 251 -7.74 10.51 17.78
N LYS A 252 -6.43 10.32 17.94
CA LYS A 252 -5.56 11.15 18.78
C LYS A 252 -4.61 11.94 17.90
N VAL A 253 -4.56 13.26 18.10
CA VAL A 253 -3.55 14.11 17.49
C VAL A 253 -2.25 13.97 18.27
N VAL A 254 -1.19 13.57 17.58
CA VAL A 254 0.17 13.48 18.09
C VAL A 254 1.04 14.54 17.43
N ASP A 255 1.76 15.28 18.25
CA ASP A 255 2.79 16.20 17.77
C ASP A 255 3.99 15.39 17.27
N ARG A 256 4.27 15.46 15.96
CA ARG A 256 5.46 14.82 15.39
C ARG A 256 6.66 15.74 15.62
N GLY A 257 7.27 15.61 16.80
CA GLY A 257 8.47 16.33 17.17
C GLY A 257 9.73 15.50 16.94
N GLU A 258 10.38 15.66 15.79
CA GLU A 258 11.81 15.33 15.62
C GLU A 258 12.41 16.32 14.61
N GLY A 259 13.39 17.12 15.05
CA GLY A 259 14.22 17.94 14.15
C GLY A 259 13.94 19.45 14.03
N GLY A 260 13.37 20.12 15.04
CA GLY A 260 13.47 21.58 15.18
C GLY A 260 12.74 22.46 14.14
N ARG A 261 11.94 21.89 13.23
CA ARG A 261 10.98 22.64 12.39
C ARG A 261 9.56 22.43 12.93
N LYS A 262 8.76 23.52 12.98
CA LYS A 262 7.38 23.54 13.50
C LYS A 262 6.60 22.29 13.04
N GLY A 263 6.19 21.49 14.03
CA GLY A 263 5.72 20.11 13.85
C GLY A 263 4.47 19.98 12.99
N LYS A 264 4.54 19.09 11.99
CA LYS A 264 3.35 18.58 11.30
C LYS A 264 2.57 17.74 12.32
N LYS A 265 1.35 18.16 12.66
CA LYS A 265 0.42 17.35 13.45
C LYS A 265 0.08 16.08 12.67
N ALA A 266 0.22 14.93 13.31
CA ALA A 266 -0.20 13.64 12.77
C ALA A 266 -1.38 13.12 13.61
N ALA A 267 -2.33 12.43 12.98
CA ALA A 267 -3.34 11.68 13.71
C ALA A 267 -3.02 10.19 13.72
N ARG A 268 -3.41 9.53 14.80
CA ARG A 268 -3.46 8.08 14.92
C ARG A 268 -4.83 7.67 15.42
N TYR A 269 -5.28 6.48 15.06
CA TYR A 269 -6.49 5.91 15.64
C TYR A 269 -6.33 5.75 17.15
N ASP A 270 -7.39 6.02 17.89
CA ASP A 270 -7.48 5.56 19.27
C ASP A 270 -7.59 4.02 19.26
N GLU A 271 -6.67 3.35 19.97
CA GLU A 271 -6.55 1.89 19.94
C GLU A 271 -7.78 1.18 20.50
N VAL A 272 -8.42 1.77 21.51
CA VAL A 272 -9.63 1.20 22.15
C VAL A 272 -10.81 1.36 21.21
N ALA A 273 -11.04 2.57 20.70
CA ALA A 273 -12.13 2.84 19.78
C ALA A 273 -12.01 2.03 18.47
N LEU A 274 -10.78 1.84 17.96
CA LEU A 274 -10.54 1.00 16.79
C LEU A 274 -10.84 -0.48 17.09
N GLY A 275 -10.42 -0.97 18.27
CA GLY A 275 -10.74 -2.33 18.72
C GLY A 275 -12.25 -2.57 18.81
N GLU A 276 -12.98 -1.66 19.46
CA GLU A 276 -14.44 -1.72 19.61
C GLU A 276 -15.15 -1.68 18.25
N ALA A 277 -14.70 -0.84 17.31
CA ALA A 277 -15.25 -0.78 15.97
C ALA A 277 -15.03 -2.08 15.19
N LEU A 278 -13.84 -2.67 15.27
CA LEU A 278 -13.54 -3.95 14.62
C LEU A 278 -14.35 -5.10 15.23
N GLU A 279 -14.49 -5.14 16.56
CA GLU A 279 -15.35 -6.12 17.24
C GLU A 279 -16.81 -5.98 16.83
N ALA A 280 -17.32 -4.74 16.74
CA ALA A 280 -18.68 -4.48 16.28
C ALA A 280 -18.89 -4.97 14.83
N ILE A 281 -17.91 -4.75 13.95
CA ILE A 281 -17.96 -5.25 12.58
C ILE A 281 -17.96 -6.78 12.57
N ILE A 282 -17.04 -7.43 13.30
CA ILE A 282 -16.92 -8.90 13.37
C ILE A 282 -18.20 -9.55 13.93
N ASN A 283 -18.83 -8.91 14.90
CA ASN A 283 -20.05 -9.41 15.55
C ASN A 283 -21.33 -9.06 14.79
N SER A 284 -21.30 -8.10 13.85
CA SER A 284 -22.47 -7.75 13.03
C SER A 284 -22.87 -8.96 12.17
N SER A 285 -24.09 -9.46 12.36
CA SER A 285 -24.60 -10.67 11.70
C SER A 285 -24.77 -10.51 10.21
#